data_AF-A0AAU9M1Z6-F1
#
_entry.id   AF-A0AAU9M1Z6-F1
#
_cell.length_a   1.000
_cell.length_b   1.000
_cell.length_c   1.000
_cell.angle_alpha   90.00
_cell.angle_beta   90.00
_cell.angle_gamma   90.00
#
_symmetry.space_group_name_H-M   'P 1'
#
loop_
_entity.id
_entity.type
_entity.pdbx_description
1 polymer ?
#
loop_
_entity_poly.entity_id
_entity_poly.type
_entity_poly.pdbx_seq_one_letter_code
_entity_poly.pdbx_strand_id
1 'polypeptide(L)'
;MGGAKTSKAAGYIRVGKWGKQSGGPQNEWSFALEKDHKLVKITIDHGELIYSLMFTTKCGGVLHNSNKFGGWNGGDTVSEVHFDSDVEIVGIGGTIGNRGGNPVISSLSLKTNKRTHGPFGHATENVFYLPWDKGSLVGFYGLAGYYIDGIGVYLKACEEILRVGTWGKTQPAGPQNVWSFQLEGNHHLKKITIDDGDLIYSLMFTTQCRGLTKTTEKFGGWNGGETVSEVIFERDEEIIAISGTIALSRGTDAGLTIISSISFMTNKKTHGPFGNVRGLPFTVPWDVASFVGFYGLAGYYIIALVSI
;
A
#
# COMPACT_ATOMS: atom_id res chain seq x y z
N MET A 1 14.95 24.47 -22.37
CA MET A 1 15.89 23.75 -21.48
C MET A 1 15.43 23.95 -20.05
N GLY A 2 15.22 22.85 -19.33
CA GLY A 2 14.70 22.87 -17.95
C GLY A 2 14.03 21.55 -17.63
N GLY A 3 14.73 20.44 -17.90
CA GLY A 3 14.26 19.11 -17.49
C GLY A 3 14.24 19.05 -15.98
N ALA A 4 13.07 18.82 -15.40
CA ALA A 4 12.92 18.48 -14.00
C ALA A 4 13.75 17.22 -13.74
N LYS A 5 14.91 17.39 -13.09
CA LYS A 5 15.66 16.29 -12.50
C LYS A 5 14.73 15.65 -11.47
N THR A 6 14.14 14.52 -11.81
CA THR A 6 13.53 13.62 -10.84
C THR A 6 14.61 13.23 -9.84
N SER A 7 14.57 13.83 -8.66
CA SER A 7 15.58 13.64 -7.65
C SER A 7 15.48 12.22 -7.08
N LYS A 8 16.40 11.37 -7.51
CA LYS A 8 16.69 10.05 -6.91
C LYS A 8 17.38 10.22 -5.54
N ALA A 9 16.86 11.09 -4.67
CA ALA A 9 17.63 11.76 -3.61
C ALA A 9 17.09 11.61 -2.19
N ALA A 10 16.06 10.81 -1.96
CA ALA A 10 15.64 10.47 -0.61
C ALA A 10 15.69 8.95 -0.49
N GLY A 11 16.43 8.41 0.48
CA GLY A 11 16.58 6.96 0.69
C GLY A 11 15.29 6.29 1.19
N TYR A 12 14.14 6.71 0.67
CA TYR A 12 12.78 6.28 0.97
C TYR A 12 11.88 6.48 -0.25
N ILE A 13 10.80 5.71 -0.32
CA ILE A 13 9.83 5.75 -1.41
C ILE A 13 8.48 6.31 -0.93
N ARG A 14 7.73 6.90 -1.85
CA ARG A 14 6.35 7.33 -1.64
C ARG A 14 5.40 6.20 -2.00
N VAL A 15 4.65 5.73 -1.00
CA VAL A 15 3.66 4.67 -1.17
C VAL A 15 2.30 5.18 -0.73
N GLY A 16 1.32 5.00 -1.61
CA GLY A 16 -0.04 5.42 -1.36
C GLY A 16 -0.25 6.91 -1.51
N LYS A 17 -1.41 7.30 -2.03
CA LYS A 17 -2.06 8.56 -1.69
C LYS A 17 -3.55 8.32 -1.77
N TRP A 18 -4.17 8.08 -0.63
CA TRP A 18 -5.61 7.88 -0.53
C TRP A 18 -6.31 9.24 -0.34
N GLY A 19 -7.58 9.33 -0.72
CA GLY A 19 -8.32 10.59 -0.76
C GLY A 19 -8.08 11.37 -2.06
N LYS A 20 -7.91 12.68 -1.94
CA LYS A 20 -7.74 13.58 -3.08
C LYS A 20 -6.43 13.36 -3.83
N GLN A 21 -6.53 13.25 -5.16
CA GLN A 21 -5.38 12.94 -6.02
C GLN A 21 -4.63 14.18 -6.50
N SER A 22 -5.31 15.31 -6.69
CA SER A 22 -4.72 16.55 -7.21
C SER A 22 -5.09 17.77 -6.37
N GLY A 23 -4.18 18.74 -6.33
CA GLY A 23 -4.32 19.99 -5.59
C GLY A 23 -3.25 20.99 -6.04
N GLY A 24 -3.39 22.26 -5.64
CA GLY A 24 -2.33 23.24 -5.89
C GLY A 24 -1.15 23.05 -4.93
N PRO A 25 0.06 23.57 -5.25
CA PRO A 25 1.25 23.43 -4.41
C PRO A 25 1.04 23.89 -2.97
N GLN A 26 0.15 24.85 -2.73
CA GLN A 26 -0.21 25.37 -1.41
C GLN A 26 -0.97 24.36 -0.52
N ASN A 27 -1.54 23.32 -1.12
CA ASN A 27 -2.23 22.26 -0.40
C ASN A 27 -1.33 21.06 -0.12
N GLU A 28 -0.15 20.98 -0.75
CA GLU A 28 0.77 19.88 -0.53
C GLU A 28 1.39 19.98 0.85
N TRP A 29 1.41 18.86 1.56
CA TRP A 29 2.10 18.75 2.83
C TRP A 29 2.98 17.50 2.87
N SER A 30 4.06 17.61 3.63
CA SER A 30 5.03 16.54 3.80
C SER A 30 5.65 16.65 5.20
N PHE A 31 5.77 15.50 5.84
CA PHE A 31 6.53 15.30 7.06
C PHE A 31 7.45 14.11 6.83
N ALA A 32 8.75 14.32 6.95
CA ALA A 32 9.75 13.26 6.91
C ALA A 32 10.63 13.35 8.16
N LEU A 33 11.00 12.20 8.71
CA LEU A 33 11.93 12.11 9.82
C LEU A 33 13.31 12.60 9.40
N GLU A 34 13.82 13.54 10.18
CA GLU A 34 15.22 13.95 10.08
C GLU A 34 16.14 12.84 10.60
N LYS A 35 17.41 12.92 10.22
CA LYS A 35 18.42 11.96 10.68
C LYS A 35 18.47 11.96 12.22
N ASP A 36 18.51 10.77 12.81
CA ASP A 36 18.58 10.55 14.26
C ASP A 36 17.30 10.93 15.06
N HIS A 37 16.24 11.39 14.38
CA HIS A 37 14.93 11.60 14.99
C HIS A 37 14.11 10.31 15.02
N LYS A 38 13.32 10.13 16.10
CA LYS A 38 12.30 9.09 16.20
C LYS A 38 10.92 9.71 16.32
N LEU A 39 9.94 9.23 15.57
CA LEU A 39 8.54 9.61 15.78
C LEU A 39 8.07 9.03 17.13
N VAL A 40 7.58 9.89 18.02
CA VAL A 40 7.11 9.48 19.36
C VAL A 40 5.66 9.81 19.62
N LYS A 41 5.07 10.72 18.83
CA LYS A 41 3.65 11.04 18.93
C LYS A 41 3.05 11.48 17.62
N ILE A 42 1.81 11.09 17.36
CA ILE A 42 0.93 11.72 16.37
C ILE A 42 -0.26 12.31 17.12
N THR A 43 -0.48 13.61 16.94
CA THR A 43 -1.69 14.30 17.39
C THR A 43 -2.65 14.41 16.21
N ILE A 44 -3.89 13.94 16.41
CA ILE A 44 -4.92 13.81 15.38
C ILE A 44 -6.12 14.62 15.83
N ASP A 45 -6.45 15.66 15.07
CA ASP A 45 -7.67 16.48 15.23
C ASP A 45 -8.76 15.87 14.35
N HIS A 46 -9.82 15.34 14.95
CA HIS A 46 -10.83 14.55 14.26
C HIS A 46 -12.25 14.81 14.79
N GLY A 47 -13.23 14.33 14.03
CA GLY A 47 -14.67 14.36 14.32
C GLY A 47 -15.38 13.56 13.23
N GLU A 48 -16.21 14.21 12.41
CA GLU A 48 -16.75 13.57 11.19
C GLU A 48 -15.67 13.25 10.12
N LEU A 49 -14.52 13.93 10.18
CA LEU A 49 -13.39 13.80 9.26
C LEU A 49 -12.07 13.84 10.04
N ILE A 50 -10.95 13.63 9.35
CA ILE A 50 -9.63 14.01 9.87
C ILE A 50 -9.35 15.46 9.48
N TYR A 51 -9.35 16.36 10.47
CA TYR A 51 -9.17 17.79 10.24
C TYR A 51 -7.70 18.16 10.13
N SER A 52 -6.85 17.58 10.98
CA SER A 52 -5.41 17.85 10.93
C SER A 52 -4.55 16.78 11.58
N LEU A 53 -3.26 16.82 11.24
CA LEU A 53 -2.23 15.98 11.83
C LEU A 53 -1.05 16.85 12.30
N MET A 54 -0.46 16.46 13.43
CA MET A 54 0.81 17.01 13.90
C MET A 54 1.66 15.87 14.44
N PHE A 55 2.96 15.93 14.18
CA PHE A 55 3.92 14.88 14.52
C PHE A 55 4.90 15.42 15.57
N THR A 56 5.14 14.66 16.62
CA THR A 56 6.22 14.95 17.57
C THR A 56 7.32 13.92 17.42
N THR A 57 8.54 14.40 17.24
CA THR A 57 9.74 13.58 17.17
C THR A 57 10.62 13.79 18.40
N LYS A 58 11.50 12.84 18.68
CA LYS A 58 12.51 12.92 19.72
C LYS A 58 13.90 12.77 19.11
N CYS A 59 14.81 13.69 19.43
CA CYS A 59 16.22 13.66 19.04
C CYS A 59 17.08 14.09 20.22
N GLY A 60 18.12 13.31 20.57
CA GLY A 60 19.00 13.64 21.70
C GLY A 60 18.30 13.83 23.05
N GLY A 61 17.11 13.23 23.25
CA GLY A 61 16.30 13.43 24.46
C GLY A 61 15.26 14.57 24.37
N VAL A 62 15.36 15.44 23.37
CA VAL A 62 14.51 16.64 23.20
C VAL A 62 13.34 16.34 22.26
N LEU A 63 12.17 16.90 22.55
CA LEU A 63 10.96 16.79 21.73
C LEU A 63 10.86 17.94 20.72
N HIS A 64 10.49 17.62 19.48
CA HIS A 64 10.28 18.56 18.39
C HIS A 64 8.92 18.32 17.76
N ASN A 65 8.09 19.37 17.67
CA ASN A 65 6.80 19.29 16.99
C ASN A 65 6.94 19.76 15.54
N SER A 66 6.29 19.06 14.62
CA SER A 66 6.06 19.54 13.27
C SER A 66 5.06 20.71 13.27
N ASN A 67 4.90 21.33 12.09
CA ASN A 67 3.70 22.14 11.83
C ASN A 67 2.42 21.30 11.97
N LYS A 68 1.29 21.98 12.19
CA LYS A 68 -0.06 21.41 12.03
C LYS A 68 -0.38 21.37 10.53
N PHE A 69 -0.67 20.18 10.00
CA PHE A 69 -1.07 19.99 8.60
C PHE A 69 -2.58 19.87 8.49
N GLY A 70 -3.19 20.62 7.58
CA GLY A 70 -4.64 20.81 7.55
C GLY A 70 -5.11 21.77 8.65
N GLY A 71 -6.38 21.68 9.01
CA GLY A 71 -6.90 22.39 10.17
C GLY A 71 -7.37 23.83 9.91
N TRP A 72 -7.70 24.24 8.67
CA TRP A 72 -8.44 25.50 8.48
C TRP A 72 -9.85 25.43 9.10
N ASN A 73 -10.37 24.21 9.30
CA ASN A 73 -11.44 23.92 10.26
C ASN A 73 -10.89 22.99 11.37
N GLY A 74 -11.50 23.00 12.55
CA GLY A 74 -11.18 22.09 13.64
C GLY A 74 -12.21 20.97 13.78
N GLY A 75 -11.76 19.81 14.26
CA GLY A 75 -12.63 18.77 14.76
C GLY A 75 -13.15 19.09 16.16
N ASP A 76 -13.96 18.18 16.70
CA ASP A 76 -14.46 18.26 18.07
C ASP A 76 -13.57 17.50 19.06
N THR A 77 -12.69 16.62 18.54
CA THR A 77 -11.89 15.70 19.34
C THR A 77 -10.43 15.75 18.91
N VAL A 78 -9.52 15.90 19.88
CA VAL A 78 -8.07 15.74 19.66
C VAL A 78 -7.61 14.48 20.36
N SER A 79 -7.03 13.55 19.60
CA SER A 79 -6.45 12.32 20.10
C SER A 79 -4.95 12.30 19.92
N GLU A 80 -4.24 11.69 20.87
CA GLU A 80 -2.79 11.52 20.81
C GLU A 80 -2.44 10.04 20.78
N VAL A 81 -1.62 9.65 19.81
CA VAL A 81 -1.04 8.32 19.72
C VAL A 81 0.43 8.43 20.06
N HIS A 82 0.82 7.81 21.19
CA HIS A 82 2.20 7.79 21.67
C HIS A 82 2.88 6.48 21.25
N PHE A 83 4.14 6.57 20.85
CA PHE A 83 4.96 5.43 20.42
C PHE A 83 6.16 5.26 21.36
N ASP A 84 6.18 4.13 22.06
CA ASP A 84 7.33 3.72 22.87
C ASP A 84 8.48 3.23 21.97
N SER A 85 9.67 3.04 22.55
CA SER A 85 10.88 2.72 21.79
C SER A 85 10.84 1.41 21.00
N ASP A 86 9.96 0.48 21.38
CA ASP A 86 9.76 -0.84 20.75
C ASP A 86 8.48 -0.90 19.89
N VAL A 87 7.77 0.22 19.74
CA VAL A 87 6.55 0.33 18.93
C VAL A 87 6.89 0.89 17.56
N GLU A 88 6.58 0.13 16.52
CA GLU A 88 6.77 0.54 15.13
C GLU A 88 5.42 0.56 14.41
N ILE A 89 5.18 1.60 13.60
CA ILE A 89 4.04 1.63 12.69
C ILE A 89 4.36 0.71 11.50
N VAL A 90 3.55 -0.33 11.34
CA VAL A 90 3.67 -1.39 10.32
C VAL A 90 2.48 -1.40 9.36
N GLY A 91 1.63 -0.37 9.44
CA GLY A 91 0.55 -0.18 8.50
C GLY A 91 -0.28 1.07 8.77
N ILE A 92 -0.97 1.52 7.74
CA ILE A 92 -1.95 2.61 7.78
C ILE A 92 -3.26 2.10 7.19
N GLY A 93 -4.39 2.56 7.73
CA GLY A 93 -5.69 2.33 7.11
C GLY A 93 -6.65 3.44 7.47
N GLY A 94 -7.87 3.36 6.98
CA GLY A 94 -8.87 4.39 7.20
C GLY A 94 -9.91 4.36 6.11
N THR A 95 -10.68 5.44 6.01
CA THR A 95 -11.75 5.55 5.03
C THR A 95 -11.76 6.91 4.35
N ILE A 96 -12.21 6.94 3.11
CA ILE A 96 -12.35 8.13 2.30
C ILE A 96 -13.83 8.54 2.31
N GLY A 97 -14.10 9.78 2.72
CA GLY A 97 -15.43 10.37 2.64
C GLY A 97 -15.58 11.30 1.46
N ASN A 98 -16.71 12.01 1.45
CA ASN A 98 -17.00 13.04 0.47
C ASN A 98 -17.41 14.33 1.19
N ARG A 99 -16.77 15.45 0.85
CA ARG A 99 -17.15 16.78 1.32
C ARG A 99 -17.35 17.70 0.12
N GLY A 100 -18.62 18.01 -0.18
CA GLY A 100 -18.97 18.89 -1.30
C GLY A 100 -18.45 18.40 -2.65
N GLY A 101 -18.54 17.09 -2.91
CA GLY A 101 -18.04 16.46 -4.13
C GLY A 101 -16.54 16.11 -4.12
N ASN A 102 -15.79 16.53 -3.10
CA ASN A 102 -14.35 16.26 -3.02
C ASN A 102 -14.07 15.05 -2.10
N PRO A 103 -13.21 14.10 -2.53
CA PRO A 103 -12.73 13.04 -1.66
C PRO A 103 -11.85 13.61 -0.54
N VAL A 104 -12.09 13.17 0.68
CA VAL A 104 -11.38 13.61 1.90
C VAL A 104 -11.11 12.41 2.82
N ILE A 105 -10.11 12.49 3.69
CA ILE A 105 -9.89 11.43 4.68
C ILE A 105 -10.92 11.55 5.80
N SER A 106 -11.82 10.57 5.86
CA SER A 106 -12.89 10.51 6.84
C SER A 106 -12.45 9.84 8.14
N SER A 107 -11.70 8.75 8.03
CA SER A 107 -11.11 8.10 9.19
C SER A 107 -9.68 7.65 8.95
N LEU A 108 -8.93 7.48 10.04
CA LEU A 108 -7.54 7.04 10.04
C LEU A 108 -7.29 6.04 11.16
N SER A 109 -6.57 4.97 10.84
CA SER A 109 -6.09 3.95 11.76
C SER A 109 -4.60 3.72 11.54
N LEU A 110 -3.86 3.58 12.64
CA LEU A 110 -2.43 3.32 12.64
C LEU A 110 -2.19 1.91 13.18
N LYS A 111 -1.71 1.01 12.34
CA LYS A 111 -1.35 -0.34 12.75
C LYS A 111 0.09 -0.35 13.22
N THR A 112 0.32 -0.78 14.46
CA THR A 112 1.67 -1.00 15.00
C THR A 112 1.95 -2.49 15.13
N ASN A 113 3.21 -2.83 15.38
CA ASN A 113 3.63 -4.18 15.75
C ASN A 113 2.98 -4.69 17.06
N LYS A 114 2.32 -3.83 17.86
CA LYS A 114 1.64 -4.20 19.12
C LYS A 114 0.12 -4.24 19.00
N ARG A 115 -0.47 -3.20 18.39
CA ARG A 115 -1.93 -3.01 18.27
C ARG A 115 -2.30 -2.04 17.16
N THR A 116 -3.58 -1.95 16.85
CA THR A 116 -4.14 -0.89 16.00
C THR A 116 -4.66 0.25 16.87
N HIS A 117 -4.33 1.49 16.48
CA HIS A 117 -4.87 2.72 17.05
C HIS A 117 -5.91 3.32 16.11
N GLY A 118 -7.04 3.78 16.66
CA GLY A 118 -8.18 4.27 15.89
C GLY A 118 -9.31 3.24 15.77
N PRO A 119 -10.27 3.42 14.84
CA PRO A 119 -10.32 4.52 13.89
C PRO A 119 -10.52 5.87 14.59
N PHE A 120 -9.77 6.87 14.15
CA PHE A 120 -10.04 8.28 14.44
C PHE A 120 -10.91 8.84 13.31
N GLY A 121 -11.80 9.78 13.60
CA GLY A 121 -12.79 10.26 12.64
C GLY A 121 -13.99 9.32 12.46
N HIS A 122 -14.82 9.57 11.45
CA HIS A 122 -16.01 8.76 11.17
C HIS A 122 -15.76 7.78 10.02
N ALA A 123 -15.84 6.49 10.28
CA ALA A 123 -15.61 5.46 9.27
C ALA A 123 -16.73 5.45 8.21
N THR A 124 -16.33 5.32 6.94
CA THR A 124 -17.23 5.21 5.77
C THR A 124 -16.96 3.91 5.02
N GLU A 125 -17.76 3.59 3.99
CA GLU A 125 -17.62 2.35 3.24
C GLU A 125 -16.38 2.28 2.34
N ASN A 126 -15.83 3.43 1.94
CA ASN A 126 -14.67 3.49 1.05
C ASN A 126 -13.36 3.36 1.84
N VAL A 127 -12.98 2.12 2.14
CA VAL A 127 -11.82 1.78 2.98
C VAL A 127 -10.52 1.79 2.19
N PHE A 128 -9.44 2.25 2.83
CA PHE A 128 -8.08 1.95 2.41
C PHE A 128 -7.31 1.28 3.54
N TYR A 129 -6.39 0.39 3.18
CA TYR A 129 -5.50 -0.27 4.12
C TYR A 129 -4.22 -0.73 3.44
N LEU A 130 -3.09 -0.35 4.02
CA LEU A 130 -1.76 -0.72 3.57
C LEU A 130 -0.92 -1.21 4.76
N PRO A 131 -0.71 -2.52 4.90
CA PRO A 131 0.32 -3.08 5.76
C PRO A 131 1.67 -3.10 5.04
N TRP A 132 2.77 -3.04 5.81
CA TRP A 132 4.11 -3.28 5.31
C TRP A 132 4.93 -4.11 6.30
N ASP A 133 6.00 -4.73 5.80
CA ASP A 133 7.01 -5.46 6.56
C ASP A 133 8.39 -5.17 5.97
N LYS A 134 9.46 -5.50 6.70
CA LYS A 134 10.87 -5.22 6.30
C LYS A 134 11.13 -3.78 5.87
N GLY A 135 10.36 -2.85 6.41
CA GLY A 135 10.42 -1.45 6.10
C GLY A 135 10.01 -0.61 7.29
N SER A 136 10.64 0.55 7.42
CA SER A 136 10.33 1.52 8.45
C SER A 136 9.57 2.69 7.85
N LEU A 137 8.51 3.13 8.54
CA LEU A 137 7.88 4.40 8.26
C LEU A 137 8.86 5.54 8.59
N VAL A 138 9.11 6.40 7.61
CA VAL A 138 9.96 7.59 7.78
C VAL A 138 9.20 8.89 7.58
N GLY A 139 7.90 8.85 7.34
CA GLY A 139 7.10 10.07 7.20
C GLY A 139 5.75 9.86 6.54
N PHE A 140 5.04 10.97 6.38
CA PHE A 140 3.74 11.06 5.72
C PHE A 140 3.73 12.22 4.74
N TYR A 141 2.86 12.14 3.74
CA TYR A 141 2.64 13.23 2.80
C TYR A 141 1.20 13.25 2.34
N GLY A 142 0.79 14.32 1.67
CA GLY A 142 -0.52 14.34 1.03
C GLY A 142 -0.99 15.72 0.63
N LEU A 143 -2.31 15.89 0.65
CA LEU A 143 -2.99 17.15 0.40
C LEU A 143 -3.80 17.54 1.63
N ALA A 144 -3.77 18.82 1.98
CA ALA A 144 -4.51 19.36 3.11
C ALA A 144 -4.93 20.82 2.87
N GLY A 145 -5.92 21.25 3.65
CA GLY A 145 -6.43 22.62 3.69
C GLY A 145 -7.37 22.76 4.88
N TYR A 146 -8.68 22.75 4.62
CA TYR A 146 -9.69 22.65 5.67
C TYR A 146 -9.60 21.34 6.47
N TYR A 147 -9.23 20.26 5.80
CA TYR A 147 -9.11 18.90 6.35
C TYR A 147 -7.83 18.26 5.83
N ILE A 148 -7.57 17.02 6.21
CA ILE A 148 -6.67 16.14 5.46
C ILE A 148 -7.42 15.61 4.24
N ASP A 149 -7.14 16.20 3.08
CA ASP A 149 -7.80 15.84 1.81
C ASP A 149 -7.25 14.52 1.26
N GLY A 150 -5.95 14.27 1.44
CA GLY A 150 -5.32 13.02 1.07
C GLY A 150 -4.09 12.71 1.89
N ILE A 151 -3.75 11.43 1.99
CA ILE A 151 -2.64 10.93 2.82
C ILE A 151 -1.92 9.76 2.14
N GLY A 152 -0.59 9.79 2.23
CA GLY A 152 0.35 8.78 1.79
C GLY A 152 1.48 8.64 2.80
N VAL A 153 2.34 7.63 2.62
CA VAL A 153 3.46 7.35 3.53
C VAL A 153 4.79 7.37 2.81
N TYR A 154 5.83 7.82 3.52
CA TYR A 154 7.21 7.59 3.13
C TYR A 154 7.73 6.34 3.84
N LEU A 155 8.17 5.35 3.07
CA LEU A 155 8.72 4.10 3.58
C LEU A 155 10.18 3.97 3.18
N LYS A 156 11.03 3.59 4.14
CA LYS A 156 12.42 3.23 3.91
C LYS A 156 12.56 1.72 4.02
N ALA A 157 13.17 1.09 3.02
CA ALA A 157 13.47 -0.32 3.05
C ALA A 157 14.57 -0.59 4.11
N CYS A 158 14.38 -1.61 4.94
CA CYS A 158 15.42 -2.08 5.85
C CYS A 158 16.44 -3.01 5.14
N GLU A 159 16.05 -3.55 3.98
CA GLU A 159 16.86 -4.37 3.06
C GLU A 159 16.86 -3.73 1.65
N GLU A 160 17.38 -4.42 0.62
CA GLU A 160 17.30 -3.96 -0.78
C GLU A 160 15.86 -3.86 -1.31
N ILE A 161 14.92 -4.59 -0.69
CA ILE A 161 13.52 -4.72 -1.16
C ILE A 161 12.56 -4.38 -0.01
N LEU A 162 11.73 -3.36 -0.20
CA LEU A 162 10.62 -3.06 0.72
C LEU A 162 9.51 -4.10 0.53
N ARG A 163 8.62 -4.28 1.50
CA ARG A 163 7.47 -5.19 1.33
C ARG A 163 6.16 -4.53 1.76
N VAL A 164 5.23 -4.28 0.83
CA VAL A 164 3.90 -3.67 1.10
C VAL A 164 2.73 -4.56 0.65
N GLY A 165 1.60 -4.52 1.33
CA GLY A 165 0.46 -5.36 0.97
C GLY A 165 0.58 -6.80 1.46
N THR A 166 1.17 -7.00 2.65
CA THR A 166 1.13 -8.29 3.38
C THR A 166 -0.29 -8.61 3.88
N TRP A 167 -1.26 -8.68 2.97
CA TRP A 167 -2.62 -9.08 3.28
C TRP A 167 -2.69 -10.59 3.50
N GLY A 168 -3.46 -11.04 4.50
CA GLY A 168 -3.62 -12.46 4.80
C GLY A 168 -2.77 -12.99 5.95
N LYS A 169 -2.51 -14.30 5.97
CA LYS A 169 -1.67 -14.95 7.00
C LYS A 169 -0.23 -14.43 6.88
N THR A 170 0.37 -14.05 8.00
CA THR A 170 1.75 -13.54 8.06
C THR A 170 2.79 -14.64 8.27
N GLN A 171 2.37 -15.85 8.67
CA GLN A 171 3.26 -16.98 8.85
C GLN A 171 3.00 -18.08 7.82
N PRO A 172 4.05 -18.56 7.10
CA PRO A 172 3.92 -19.70 6.21
C PRO A 172 3.62 -20.97 7.01
N ALA A 173 2.80 -21.86 6.44
CA ALA A 173 2.63 -23.22 6.97
C ALA A 173 3.92 -24.06 6.81
N GLY A 174 4.74 -23.73 5.80
CA GLY A 174 6.10 -24.22 5.62
C GLY A 174 6.84 -23.47 4.50
N PRO A 175 8.15 -23.70 4.31
CA PRO A 175 8.97 -23.01 3.31
C PRO A 175 8.41 -23.10 1.88
N GLN A 176 7.75 -24.22 1.56
CA GLN A 176 7.11 -24.48 0.27
C GLN A 176 5.96 -23.53 -0.06
N ASN A 177 5.42 -22.81 0.93
CA ASN A 177 4.36 -21.84 0.73
C ASN A 177 4.89 -20.46 0.38
N VAL A 178 6.20 -20.21 0.51
CA VAL A 178 6.79 -18.91 0.22
C VAL A 178 7.19 -18.88 -1.25
N TRP A 179 6.80 -17.83 -1.95
CA TRP A 179 7.20 -17.63 -3.34
C TRP A 179 7.58 -16.18 -3.60
N SER A 180 8.45 -15.98 -4.57
CA SER A 180 8.86 -14.66 -5.03
C SER A 180 9.24 -14.70 -6.49
N PHE A 181 8.83 -13.67 -7.21
CA PHE A 181 9.26 -13.33 -8.54
C PHE A 181 9.91 -11.95 -8.49
N GLN A 182 11.16 -11.84 -8.95
CA GLN A 182 11.83 -10.55 -9.10
C GLN A 182 12.18 -10.35 -10.57
N LEU A 183 11.81 -9.20 -11.10
CA LEU A 183 12.15 -8.77 -12.45
C LEU A 183 13.64 -8.40 -12.50
N GLU A 184 14.37 -9.12 -13.35
CA GLU A 184 15.78 -8.82 -13.61
C GLU A 184 15.89 -7.44 -14.29
N GLY A 185 16.90 -6.62 -13.94
CA GLY A 185 16.93 -5.19 -14.31
C GLY A 185 16.97 -4.87 -15.81
N ASN A 186 17.36 -5.82 -16.66
CA ASN A 186 17.37 -5.73 -18.12
C ASN A 186 16.17 -6.43 -18.78
N HIS A 187 15.24 -6.97 -17.98
CA HIS A 187 14.05 -7.66 -18.45
C HIS A 187 12.84 -6.72 -18.37
N HIS A 188 11.91 -6.88 -19.31
CA HIS A 188 10.58 -6.29 -19.21
C HIS A 188 9.57 -7.39 -18.82
N LEU A 189 8.60 -7.07 -17.96
CA LEU A 189 7.49 -7.97 -17.68
C LEU A 189 6.59 -8.01 -18.91
N LYS A 190 6.51 -9.17 -19.58
CA LYS A 190 5.78 -9.34 -20.84
C LYS A 190 4.37 -9.84 -20.65
N LYS A 191 4.18 -10.77 -19.71
CA LYS A 191 2.89 -11.39 -19.45
C LYS A 191 2.75 -11.76 -17.98
N ILE A 192 1.53 -11.62 -17.45
CA ILE A 192 1.09 -12.32 -16.25
C ILE A 192 -0.02 -13.28 -16.68
N THR A 193 0.13 -14.57 -16.40
CA THR A 193 -0.95 -15.55 -16.50
C THR A 193 -1.52 -15.76 -15.11
N ILE A 194 -2.84 -15.65 -14.98
CA ILE A 194 -3.57 -15.73 -13.73
C ILE A 194 -4.54 -16.91 -13.84
N ASP A 195 -4.46 -17.85 -12.92
CA ASP A 195 -5.55 -18.80 -12.72
C ASP A 195 -6.53 -18.19 -11.71
N ASP A 196 -7.77 -17.96 -12.11
CA ASP A 196 -8.79 -17.30 -11.31
C ASP A 196 -10.16 -18.00 -11.32
N GLY A 197 -11.08 -17.53 -10.48
CA GLY A 197 -12.43 -18.05 -10.22
C GLY A 197 -13.07 -17.29 -9.04
N ASP A 198 -13.54 -17.97 -8.00
CA ASP A 198 -13.98 -17.28 -6.76
C ASP A 198 -12.83 -16.57 -5.99
N LEU A 199 -11.58 -16.84 -6.37
CA LEU A 199 -10.35 -16.28 -5.80
C LEU A 199 -9.20 -16.37 -6.81
N ILE A 200 -8.01 -15.89 -6.44
CA ILE A 200 -6.79 -16.06 -7.24
C ILE A 200 -6.08 -17.35 -6.85
N TYR A 201 -6.09 -18.35 -7.75
CA TYR A 201 -5.48 -19.65 -7.51
C TYR A 201 -3.98 -19.62 -7.72
N SER A 202 -3.52 -19.05 -8.83
CA SER A 202 -2.10 -19.06 -9.17
C SER A 202 -1.67 -17.90 -10.06
N LEU A 203 -0.38 -17.63 -10.06
CA LEU A 203 0.26 -16.64 -10.93
C LEU A 203 1.48 -17.23 -11.63
N MET A 204 1.69 -16.84 -12.87
CA MET A 204 2.92 -17.08 -13.64
C MET A 204 3.35 -15.78 -14.32
N PHE A 205 4.66 -15.54 -14.36
CA PHE A 205 5.23 -14.33 -14.94
C PHE A 205 6.11 -14.70 -16.14
N THR A 206 5.85 -14.08 -17.28
CA THR A 206 6.74 -14.14 -18.43
C THR A 206 7.48 -12.82 -18.55
N THR A 207 8.81 -12.89 -18.53
CA THR A 207 9.68 -11.75 -18.79
C THR A 207 10.29 -11.86 -20.18
N GLN A 208 10.67 -10.73 -20.77
CA GLN A 208 11.39 -10.70 -22.04
C GLN A 208 12.63 -9.82 -21.93
N CYS A 209 13.76 -10.34 -22.39
CA CYS A 209 15.01 -9.59 -22.56
C CYS A 209 15.60 -9.86 -23.93
N ARG A 210 15.92 -8.80 -24.69
CA ARG A 210 16.53 -8.89 -26.03
C ARG A 210 15.79 -9.87 -26.98
N GLY A 211 14.47 -9.94 -26.86
CA GLY A 211 13.60 -10.82 -27.66
C GLY A 211 13.43 -12.24 -27.10
N LEU A 212 14.24 -12.67 -26.13
CA LEU A 212 14.10 -13.97 -25.46
C LEU A 212 13.08 -13.88 -24.33
N THR A 213 12.14 -14.82 -24.26
CA THR A 213 11.15 -14.91 -23.19
C THR A 213 11.50 -15.99 -22.16
N LYS A 214 11.35 -15.67 -20.88
CA LYS A 214 11.50 -16.60 -19.75
C LYS A 214 10.22 -16.57 -18.92
N THR A 215 9.60 -17.72 -18.74
CA THR A 215 8.40 -17.87 -17.90
C THR A 215 8.79 -18.54 -16.59
N THR A 216 8.26 -18.04 -15.47
CA THR A 216 8.43 -18.67 -14.16
C THR A 216 7.67 -19.98 -14.06
N GLU A 217 7.93 -20.75 -13.01
CA GLU A 217 6.99 -21.76 -12.57
C GLU A 217 5.65 -21.14 -12.12
N LYS A 218 4.64 -21.99 -11.93
CA LYS A 218 3.34 -21.60 -11.40
C LYS A 218 3.42 -21.45 -9.88
N PHE A 219 3.10 -20.26 -9.38
CA PHE A 219 3.03 -19.99 -7.95
C PHE A 219 1.58 -20.18 -7.47
N GLY A 220 1.35 -21.18 -6.62
CA GLY A 220 0.01 -21.55 -6.14
C GLY A 220 -0.69 -22.58 -7.03
N GLY A 221 -2.01 -22.71 -6.88
CA GLY A 221 -2.85 -23.53 -7.75
C GLY A 221 -2.65 -25.04 -7.61
N TRP A 222 -2.34 -25.55 -6.41
CA TRP A 222 -2.14 -27.00 -6.20
C TRP A 222 -3.34 -27.89 -6.59
N ASN A 223 -4.54 -27.32 -6.71
CA ASN A 223 -5.75 -28.00 -7.20
C ASN A 223 -6.29 -27.45 -8.55
N GLY A 224 -5.50 -26.64 -9.27
CA GLY A 224 -5.93 -25.95 -10.48
C GLY A 224 -6.82 -24.71 -10.21
N GLY A 225 -7.07 -23.92 -11.25
CA GLY A 225 -8.03 -22.82 -11.24
C GLY A 225 -9.17 -23.06 -12.24
N GLU A 226 -10.24 -22.27 -12.12
CA GLU A 226 -11.43 -22.41 -12.95
C GLU A 226 -11.25 -21.79 -14.34
N THR A 227 -10.62 -20.61 -14.36
CA THR A 227 -10.37 -19.80 -15.55
C THR A 227 -8.89 -19.44 -15.64
N VAL A 228 -8.36 -19.39 -16.86
CA VAL A 228 -7.00 -18.91 -17.14
C VAL A 228 -7.10 -17.57 -17.87
N SER A 229 -6.65 -16.52 -17.21
CA SER A 229 -6.60 -15.15 -17.74
C SER A 229 -5.17 -14.76 -18.08
N GLU A 230 -4.98 -13.94 -19.12
CA GLU A 230 -3.66 -13.43 -19.51
C GLU A 230 -3.65 -11.91 -19.61
N VAL A 231 -2.64 -11.30 -18.97
CA VAL A 231 -2.33 -9.88 -19.07
C VAL A 231 -1.07 -9.74 -19.89
N ILE A 232 -1.16 -9.11 -21.06
CA ILE A 232 -0.01 -8.87 -21.94
C ILE A 232 0.36 -7.40 -21.86
N PHE A 233 1.63 -7.14 -21.54
CA PHE A 233 2.18 -5.79 -21.43
C PHE A 233 2.89 -5.37 -22.73
N GLU A 234 2.69 -4.10 -23.09
CA GLU A 234 3.51 -3.42 -24.09
C GLU A 234 4.92 -3.11 -23.53
N ARG A 235 5.87 -2.73 -24.40
CA ARG A 235 7.28 -2.50 -23.97
C ARG A 235 7.44 -1.34 -22.99
N ASP A 236 6.57 -0.36 -23.09
CA ASP A 236 6.51 0.89 -22.32
C ASP A 236 5.31 0.91 -21.37
N GLU A 237 4.70 -0.27 -21.12
CA GLU A 237 3.64 -0.44 -20.14
C GLU A 237 4.20 -0.96 -18.82
N GLU A 238 4.08 -0.16 -17.76
CA GLU A 238 4.60 -0.47 -16.43
C GLU A 238 3.46 -0.47 -15.42
N ILE A 239 3.50 -1.42 -14.47
CA ILE A 239 2.57 -1.46 -13.34
C ILE A 239 2.93 -0.32 -12.40
N ILE A 240 1.96 0.55 -12.12
CA ILE A 240 2.08 1.72 -11.23
C ILE A 240 1.22 1.60 -9.97
N ALA A 241 0.26 0.68 -9.98
CA ALA A 241 -0.51 0.32 -8.81
C ALA A 241 -1.08 -1.11 -8.93
N ILE A 242 -1.38 -1.71 -7.78
CA ILE A 242 -2.18 -2.93 -7.70
C ILE A 242 -3.42 -2.61 -6.88
N SER A 243 -4.57 -3.09 -7.34
CA SER A 243 -5.81 -3.05 -6.59
C SER A 243 -6.46 -4.42 -6.58
N GLY A 244 -7.44 -4.62 -5.71
CA GLY A 244 -8.12 -5.90 -5.57
C GLY A 244 -9.00 -5.94 -4.35
N THR A 245 -9.42 -7.14 -3.98
CA THR A 245 -10.19 -7.39 -2.77
C THR A 245 -9.61 -8.55 -1.99
N ILE A 246 -9.73 -8.48 -0.67
CA ILE A 246 -9.43 -9.59 0.24
C ILE A 246 -10.71 -10.06 0.90
N ALA A 247 -10.87 -11.38 1.02
CA ALA A 247 -12.02 -11.97 1.67
C ALA A 247 -11.67 -13.26 2.37
N LEU A 248 -12.64 -13.80 3.11
CA LEU A 248 -12.53 -15.14 3.66
C LEU A 248 -12.78 -16.15 2.53
N SER A 249 -11.93 -17.17 2.43
CA SER A 249 -12.13 -18.34 1.58
C SER A 249 -13.46 -19.03 1.92
N ARG A 250 -14.03 -19.69 0.92
CA ARG A 250 -15.28 -20.46 1.03
C ARG A 250 -14.99 -21.94 0.70
N GLY A 251 -15.93 -22.82 0.96
CA GLY A 251 -15.80 -24.25 0.68
C GLY A 251 -14.99 -24.99 1.74
N THR A 252 -14.20 -25.97 1.32
CA THR A 252 -13.51 -26.94 2.19
C THR A 252 -12.50 -26.30 3.14
N ASP A 253 -11.85 -25.23 2.71
CA ASP A 253 -10.87 -24.47 3.51
C ASP A 253 -11.44 -23.10 3.94
N ALA A 254 -12.70 -23.03 4.37
CA ALA A 254 -13.35 -21.76 4.69
C ALA A 254 -12.70 -20.99 5.85
N GLY A 255 -12.77 -19.66 5.80
CA GLY A 255 -12.36 -18.78 6.90
C GLY A 255 -10.90 -18.29 6.83
N LEU A 256 -10.17 -18.55 5.75
CA LEU A 256 -8.82 -18.05 5.53
C LEU A 256 -8.86 -16.73 4.76
N THR A 257 -8.14 -15.70 5.21
CA THR A 257 -8.02 -14.45 4.46
C THR A 257 -7.18 -14.69 3.20
N ILE A 258 -7.79 -14.47 2.04
CA ILE A 258 -7.23 -14.69 0.70
C ILE A 258 -7.41 -13.45 -0.19
N ILE A 259 -6.68 -13.40 -1.31
CA ILE A 259 -6.94 -12.42 -2.37
C ILE A 259 -8.08 -12.97 -3.23
N SER A 260 -9.24 -12.33 -3.13
CA SER A 260 -10.45 -12.73 -3.87
C SER A 260 -10.46 -12.14 -5.28
N SER A 261 -9.91 -10.93 -5.46
CA SER A 261 -9.69 -10.35 -6.78
C SER A 261 -8.42 -9.54 -6.88
N ILE A 262 -7.92 -9.37 -8.10
CA ILE A 262 -6.75 -8.52 -8.39
C ILE A 262 -6.91 -7.78 -9.73
N SER A 263 -6.42 -6.55 -9.76
CA SER A 263 -6.24 -5.73 -10.95
C SER A 263 -4.83 -5.14 -10.98
N PHE A 264 -4.25 -5.09 -12.18
CA PHE A 264 -2.95 -4.46 -12.44
C PHE A 264 -3.18 -3.12 -13.13
N MET A 265 -2.89 -2.03 -12.42
CA MET A 265 -3.03 -0.68 -12.96
C MET A 265 -1.69 -0.25 -13.53
N THR A 266 -1.68 0.11 -14.81
CA THR A 266 -0.48 0.53 -15.53
C THR A 266 -0.51 2.01 -15.85
N ASN A 267 0.62 2.54 -16.31
CA ASN A 267 0.69 3.87 -16.90
C ASN A 267 -0.20 4.04 -18.15
N LYS A 268 -0.82 2.97 -18.67
CA LYS A 268 -1.70 2.99 -19.84
C LYS A 268 -3.16 2.68 -19.52
N LYS A 269 -3.40 1.62 -18.75
CA LYS A 269 -4.76 1.09 -18.49
C LYS A 269 -4.80 0.22 -17.25
N THR A 270 -6.00 -0.20 -16.88
CA THR A 270 -6.22 -1.20 -15.83
C THR A 270 -6.55 -2.54 -16.47
N HIS A 271 -5.85 -3.60 -16.05
CA HIS A 271 -6.16 -4.98 -16.40
C HIS A 271 -6.84 -5.67 -15.22
N GLY A 272 -7.97 -6.34 -15.46
CA GLY A 272 -8.80 -6.98 -14.43
C GLY A 272 -10.13 -6.24 -14.22
N PRO A 273 -10.85 -6.51 -13.12
CA PRO A 273 -10.47 -7.45 -12.06
C PRO A 273 -10.49 -8.89 -12.54
N PHE A 274 -9.53 -9.67 -12.04
CA PHE A 274 -9.51 -11.14 -12.14
C PHE A 274 -9.99 -11.72 -10.81
N GLY A 275 -10.64 -12.88 -10.83
CA GLY A 275 -11.27 -13.47 -9.65
C GLY A 275 -12.63 -12.83 -9.30
N ASN A 276 -13.04 -12.95 -8.03
CA ASN A 276 -14.33 -12.48 -7.54
C ASN A 276 -14.16 -11.23 -6.65
N VAL A 277 -14.73 -10.11 -7.08
CA VAL A 277 -14.71 -8.84 -6.33
C VAL A 277 -15.64 -8.96 -5.12
N ARG A 278 -15.06 -9.33 -3.97
CA ARG A 278 -15.78 -9.49 -2.70
C ARG A 278 -14.89 -9.23 -1.50
N GLY A 279 -15.47 -8.75 -0.42
CA GLY A 279 -14.76 -8.47 0.84
C GLY A 279 -14.18 -7.06 0.89
N LEU A 280 -13.03 -6.92 1.54
CA LEU A 280 -12.40 -5.63 1.78
C LEU A 280 -11.54 -5.21 0.57
N PRO A 281 -11.80 -4.06 -0.07
CA PRO A 281 -10.95 -3.58 -1.15
C PRO A 281 -9.57 -3.12 -0.64
N PHE A 282 -8.58 -3.20 -1.52
CA PHE A 282 -7.28 -2.58 -1.33
C PHE A 282 -6.82 -1.92 -2.62
N THR A 283 -5.99 -0.89 -2.49
CA THR A 283 -5.30 -0.26 -3.61
C THR A 283 -3.98 0.31 -3.12
N VAL A 284 -2.90 0.00 -3.82
CA VAL A 284 -1.55 0.40 -3.48
C VAL A 284 -0.91 1.07 -4.70
N PRO A 285 -0.97 2.40 -4.80
CA PRO A 285 -0.22 3.16 -5.79
C PRO A 285 1.18 3.52 -5.27
N TRP A 286 2.13 3.73 -6.18
CA TRP A 286 3.45 4.26 -5.86
C TRP A 286 3.92 5.29 -6.89
N ASP A 287 4.55 6.37 -6.42
CA ASP A 287 4.87 7.52 -7.27
C ASP A 287 6.36 7.61 -7.66
N VAL A 288 7.27 6.98 -6.90
CA VAL A 288 8.73 7.21 -7.02
C VAL A 288 9.55 5.92 -6.94
N ALA A 289 8.94 4.79 -7.29
CA ALA A 289 9.60 3.49 -7.32
C ALA A 289 9.26 2.75 -8.63
N SER A 290 10.20 1.92 -9.10
CA SER A 290 9.91 0.97 -10.17
C SER A 290 9.41 -0.32 -9.53
N PHE A 291 8.39 -0.93 -10.13
CA PHE A 291 7.98 -2.28 -9.81
C PHE A 291 9.13 -3.25 -10.11
N VAL A 292 9.65 -3.97 -9.11
CA VAL A 292 10.71 -4.96 -9.28
C VAL A 292 10.27 -6.39 -9.03
N GLY A 293 9.04 -6.65 -8.58
CA GLY A 293 8.61 -8.04 -8.41
C GLY A 293 7.32 -8.25 -7.63
N PHE A 294 6.98 -9.53 -7.48
CA PHE A 294 5.92 -10.01 -6.61
C PHE A 294 6.50 -10.95 -5.56
N TYR A 295 5.99 -10.95 -4.34
CA TYR A 295 6.19 -12.07 -3.43
C TYR A 295 4.93 -12.35 -2.64
N GLY A 296 4.84 -13.54 -2.07
CA GLY A 296 3.68 -13.90 -1.27
C GLY A 296 3.78 -15.23 -0.57
N LEU A 297 2.65 -15.58 0.05
CA LEU A 297 2.36 -16.93 0.48
C LEU A 297 1.37 -17.56 -0.52
N ALA A 298 1.64 -18.79 -0.91
CA ALA A 298 0.77 -19.59 -1.76
C ALA A 298 0.68 -21.03 -1.27
N GLY A 299 -0.39 -21.70 -1.63
CA GLY A 299 -0.55 -23.14 -1.47
C GLY A 299 -1.55 -23.61 -2.52
N TYR A 300 -2.73 -24.03 -2.07
CA TYR A 300 -3.87 -24.22 -2.97
C TYR A 300 -4.27 -22.94 -3.74
N TYR A 301 -4.03 -21.76 -3.15
CA TYR A 301 -4.34 -20.44 -3.70
C TYR A 301 -3.33 -19.39 -3.27
N ILE A 302 -3.36 -18.20 -3.89
CA ILE A 302 -2.58 -17.03 -3.47
C ILE A 302 -3.21 -16.41 -2.21
N ILE A 303 -2.42 -16.32 -1.14
CA ILE A 303 -2.86 -15.84 0.17
C ILE A 303 -2.50 -14.36 0.35
N ALA A 304 -1.33 -13.98 -0.17
CA ALA A 304 -0.79 -12.62 -0.09
C ALA A 304 -0.05 -12.31 -1.40
N LEU A 305 -0.08 -11.05 -1.82
CA LEU A 305 0.69 -10.56 -2.96
C LEU A 305 1.26 -9.20 -2.61
N VAL A 306 2.56 -9.03 -2.80
CA VAL A 306 3.25 -7.78 -2.55
C VAL A 306 4.08 -7.39 -3.74
N SER A 307 4.02 -6.12 -4.11
CA SER A 307 4.95 -5.50 -5.04
C SER A 307 5.88 -4.50 -4.34
N ILE A 308 7.18 -4.76 -4.34
CA ILE A 308 8.21 -3.74 -4.52
C ILE A 308 9.28 -4.37 -5.36
#